data_AF-A0A022XKM1-F1
#
_entry.id   AF-A0A022XKM1-F1
#
_cell.length_a   1.000
_cell.length_b   1.000
_cell.length_c   1.000
_cell.angle_alpha   90.00
_cell.angle_beta   90.00
_cell.angle_gamma   90.00
#
_symmetry.space_group_name_H-M   'P 1'
#
loop_
_entity.id
_entity.type
_entity.pdbx_description
1 polymer ?
#
loop_
_entity_poly.entity_id
_entity_poly.type
_entity_poly.pdbx_seq_one_letter_code
_entity_poly.pdbx_strand_id
1 'polypeptide(L)'
;MSFLLFQTPDPKTLGNALPDFNRASHIFLPINDCQNGMQAEGGTHWSLLLVSLADQVAFHYDSLPPGNITEAHAVTEKISIICEKPIKFMQMPDCPVQQNNNDCGVFVCMMMRYLLQHRLLQANSKEYITMALDGVPLDPAEARKEIVQIIHQLKRDRDRRRSYVTSSADPAAASRIFAKPHSIIARTQSSPAHRTPATASSTGSLASTRPRHSRVSLFTYFAICASVIVLIAAALAFYLPDINMTSLYHGYTHIQPPVCGEYCHKLDSALSSARSQLSPYLLQMHEQLNELHDFGREYFAKVYDAFSRLRRI
;
A
#
# COMPACT_ATOMS: atom_id res chain seq x y z
N MET A 1 -9.03 -8.42 14.53
CA MET A 1 -9.17 -9.74 13.85
C MET A 1 -7.89 -10.13 13.14
N SER A 2 -7.49 -9.41 12.09
CA SER A 2 -6.21 -9.58 11.37
C SER A 2 -4.99 -9.63 12.29
N PHE A 3 -4.88 -8.70 13.24
CA PHE A 3 -3.81 -8.70 14.23
C PHE A 3 -3.76 -10.00 15.06
N LEU A 4 -4.90 -10.45 15.59
CA LEU A 4 -4.98 -11.71 16.34
C LEU A 4 -4.60 -12.91 15.48
N LEU A 5 -5.07 -12.94 14.23
CA LEU A 5 -4.72 -13.99 13.27
C LEU A 5 -3.22 -14.04 13.01
N PHE A 6 -2.61 -12.87 12.78
CA PHE A 6 -1.19 -12.76 12.50
C PHE A 6 -0.33 -13.23 13.69
N GLN A 7 -0.71 -12.85 14.90
CA GLN A 7 0.06 -13.14 16.12
C GLN A 7 -0.14 -14.55 16.67
N THR A 8 -1.22 -15.25 16.28
CA THR A 8 -1.55 -16.55 16.85
C THR A 8 -0.86 -17.69 16.08
N PRO A 9 -0.03 -18.52 16.75
CA PRO A 9 0.63 -19.65 16.09
C PRO A 9 -0.37 -20.65 15.50
N ASP A 10 -1.38 -21.05 16.26
CA ASP A 10 -2.47 -21.92 15.78
C ASP A 10 -3.80 -21.15 15.72
N PRO A 11 -4.30 -20.81 14.52
CA PRO A 11 -5.52 -20.01 14.38
C PRO A 11 -6.78 -20.75 14.86
N LYS A 12 -6.75 -22.08 15.02
CA LYS A 12 -7.89 -22.84 15.55
C LYS A 12 -8.16 -22.55 17.03
N THR A 13 -7.14 -22.11 17.75
CA THR A 13 -7.26 -21.70 19.16
C THR A 13 -8.05 -20.40 19.34
N LEU A 14 -8.28 -19.64 18.27
CA LEU A 14 -9.00 -18.37 18.33
C LEU A 14 -10.51 -18.54 18.59
N GLY A 15 -11.06 -19.76 18.53
CA GLY A 15 -12.41 -20.11 19.01
C GLY A 15 -13.47 -19.03 18.75
N ASN A 16 -14.12 -18.56 19.83
CA ASN A 16 -15.17 -17.53 19.79
C ASN A 16 -14.64 -16.09 19.63
N ALA A 17 -13.33 -15.87 19.55
CA ALA A 17 -12.76 -14.54 19.31
C ALA A 17 -12.92 -14.08 17.85
N LEU A 18 -13.22 -15.02 16.94
CA LEU A 18 -13.50 -14.76 15.54
C LEU A 18 -15.01 -14.88 15.25
N PRO A 19 -15.52 -14.11 14.28
CA PRO A 19 -16.89 -14.30 13.79
C PRO A 19 -17.04 -15.64 13.06
N ASP A 20 -18.28 -16.11 12.95
CA ASP A 20 -18.61 -17.26 12.09
C ASP A 20 -18.52 -16.87 10.60
N PHE A 21 -17.65 -17.56 9.86
CA PHE A 21 -17.41 -17.31 8.44
C PHE A 21 -18.34 -18.11 7.51
N ASN A 22 -19.15 -19.04 8.03
CA ASN A 22 -19.98 -19.94 7.20
C ASN A 22 -20.97 -19.21 6.28
N ARG A 23 -21.35 -17.97 6.63
CA ARG A 23 -22.29 -17.14 5.85
C ARG A 23 -21.62 -16.00 5.10
N ALA A 24 -20.30 -15.85 5.22
CA ALA A 24 -19.56 -14.80 4.53
C ALA A 24 -19.27 -15.23 3.09
N SER A 25 -19.49 -14.32 2.13
CA SER A 25 -18.94 -14.47 0.78
C SER A 25 -17.55 -13.87 0.69
N HIS A 26 -17.34 -12.75 1.37
CA HIS A 26 -16.11 -11.97 1.37
C HIS A 26 -15.71 -11.57 2.79
N ILE A 27 -14.41 -11.51 3.06
CA ILE A 27 -13.85 -11.05 4.33
C ILE A 27 -12.89 -9.89 4.04
N PHE A 28 -13.16 -8.72 4.61
CA PHE A 28 -12.24 -7.58 4.56
C PHE A 28 -11.43 -7.53 5.86
N LEU A 29 -10.11 -7.50 5.71
CA LEU A 29 -9.14 -7.55 6.80
C LEU A 29 -8.16 -6.38 6.64
N PRO A 30 -8.21 -5.34 7.50
CA PRO A 30 -7.14 -4.36 7.55
C PRO A 30 -5.88 -5.03 8.12
N ILE A 31 -4.78 -5.03 7.39
CA ILE A 31 -3.51 -5.63 7.80
C ILE A 31 -2.59 -4.54 8.34
N ASN A 32 -1.83 -4.88 9.37
CA ASN A 32 -0.86 -4.01 10.02
C ASN A 32 0.41 -4.80 10.37
N ASP A 33 1.55 -4.13 10.29
CA ASP A 33 2.92 -4.63 10.51
C ASP A 33 3.34 -4.72 11.99
N CYS A 34 2.40 -4.56 12.93
CA CYS A 34 2.72 -4.72 14.35
C CYS A 34 3.15 -6.17 14.67
N GLN A 35 4.42 -6.33 15.03
CA GLN A 35 4.98 -7.62 15.46
C GLN A 35 4.83 -7.89 16.96
N ASN A 36 4.66 -6.85 17.79
CA ASN A 36 4.60 -6.99 19.24
C ASN A 36 3.21 -6.60 19.79
N GLY A 37 2.40 -7.59 20.16
CA GLY A 37 1.07 -7.35 20.72
C GLY A 37 0.99 -6.73 22.11
N MET A 38 2.12 -6.63 22.80
CA MET A 38 2.20 -5.90 24.07
C MET A 38 2.49 -4.41 23.87
N GLN A 39 2.84 -3.99 22.66
CA GLN A 39 3.07 -2.59 22.33
C GLN A 39 1.76 -1.92 21.91
N ALA A 40 1.25 -1.05 22.78
CA ALA A 40 0.15 -0.16 22.41
C ALA A 40 0.56 0.71 21.21
N GLU A 41 -0.36 0.90 20.26
CA GLU A 41 -0.13 1.68 19.03
C GLU A 41 1.05 1.17 18.19
N GLY A 42 1.38 -0.12 18.29
CA GLY A 42 2.41 -0.74 17.45
C GLY A 42 2.01 -0.83 15.97
N GLY A 43 3.02 -1.00 15.12
CA GLY A 43 2.87 -1.00 13.66
C GLY A 43 2.93 0.40 13.07
N THR A 44 3.49 0.51 11.87
CA THR A 44 3.72 1.77 11.15
C THR A 44 2.87 1.91 9.90
N HIS A 45 2.31 0.81 9.39
CA HIS A 45 1.65 0.78 8.10
C HIS A 45 0.35 -0.01 8.11
N TRP A 46 -0.58 0.39 7.22
CA TRP A 46 -1.87 -0.26 7.05
C TRP A 46 -2.08 -0.62 5.58
N SER A 47 -2.58 -1.82 5.34
CA SER A 47 -2.98 -2.29 4.01
C SER A 47 -4.29 -3.07 4.10
N LEU A 48 -4.85 -3.49 2.96
CA LEU A 48 -6.14 -4.17 2.91
C LEU A 48 -6.00 -5.56 2.30
N LEU A 49 -6.51 -6.57 2.99
CA LEU A 49 -6.69 -7.93 2.47
C LEU A 49 -8.19 -8.20 2.28
N LEU A 50 -8.59 -8.50 1.04
CA LEU A 50 -9.94 -8.94 0.69
C LEU A 50 -9.92 -10.42 0.31
N VAL A 51 -10.56 -11.26 1.11
CA VAL A 51 -10.70 -12.69 0.84
C VAL A 51 -12.04 -12.97 0.18
N SER A 52 -12.06 -13.52 -1.02
CA SER A 52 -13.24 -14.16 -1.62
C SER A 52 -13.25 -15.64 -1.24
N LEU A 53 -14.25 -16.05 -0.46
CA LEU A 53 -14.40 -17.45 -0.04
C LEU A 53 -15.00 -18.33 -1.13
N ALA A 54 -15.66 -17.73 -2.14
CA ALA A 54 -16.19 -18.45 -3.30
C ALA A 54 -15.07 -18.75 -4.30
N ASP A 55 -14.26 -17.75 -4.61
CA ASP A 55 -13.15 -17.88 -5.57
C ASP A 55 -11.89 -18.47 -4.92
N GLN A 56 -11.83 -18.53 -3.58
CA GLN A 56 -10.69 -19.00 -2.81
C GLN A 56 -9.42 -18.20 -3.13
N VAL A 57 -9.56 -16.88 -3.23
CA VAL A 57 -8.46 -15.94 -3.48
C VAL A 57 -8.49 -14.83 -2.45
N ALA A 58 -7.33 -14.45 -1.95
CA ALA A 58 -7.12 -13.29 -1.10
C ALA A 58 -6.33 -12.22 -1.88
N PHE A 59 -6.99 -11.10 -2.13
CA PHE A 59 -6.44 -9.94 -2.84
C PHE A 59 -5.85 -8.96 -1.84
N HIS A 60 -4.55 -8.71 -1.92
CA HIS A 60 -3.85 -7.76 -1.05
C HIS A 60 -3.58 -6.44 -1.77
N TYR A 61 -4.14 -5.38 -1.23
CA TYR A 61 -4.00 -4.01 -1.71
C TYR A 61 -3.13 -3.22 -0.73
N ASP A 62 -2.02 -2.71 -1.22
CA ASP A 62 -1.07 -1.95 -0.44
C ASP A 62 -0.73 -0.63 -1.13
N SER A 63 -1.06 0.49 -0.50
CA SER A 63 -0.82 1.82 -1.02
C SER A 63 0.63 2.30 -0.84
N LEU A 64 1.48 1.57 -0.09
CA LEU A 64 2.89 1.90 0.16
C LEU A 64 3.79 0.64 0.05
N PRO A 65 4.03 0.13 -1.17
CA PRO A 65 4.87 -1.06 -1.39
C PRO A 65 6.37 -0.82 -1.04
N PRO A 66 7.14 -1.85 -0.64
CA PRO A 66 6.77 -3.28 -0.64
C PRO A 66 5.81 -3.69 0.49
N GLY A 67 5.56 -2.83 1.48
CA GLY A 67 4.42 -2.91 2.38
C GLY A 67 4.22 -4.23 3.16
N ASN A 68 2.97 -4.53 3.53
CA ASN A 68 2.59 -5.61 4.45
C ASN A 68 2.40 -6.98 3.75
N ILE A 69 3.20 -7.30 2.73
CA ILE A 69 3.01 -8.52 1.92
C ILE A 69 3.15 -9.78 2.78
N THR A 70 4.16 -9.83 3.64
CA THR A 70 4.43 -10.99 4.51
C THR A 70 3.30 -11.21 5.51
N GLU A 71 2.84 -10.13 6.14
CA GLU A 71 1.76 -10.12 7.10
C GLU A 71 0.45 -10.55 6.45
N ALA A 72 0.15 -10.02 5.27
CA ALA A 72 -1.05 -10.36 4.52
C ALA A 72 -1.04 -11.82 4.03
N HIS A 73 0.11 -12.32 3.60
CA HIS A 73 0.29 -13.73 3.26
C HIS A 73 0.07 -14.64 4.47
N ALA A 74 0.70 -14.34 5.60
CA ALA A 74 0.53 -15.10 6.84
C ALA A 74 -0.94 -15.11 7.29
N VAL A 75 -1.63 -13.97 7.27
CA VAL A 75 -3.07 -13.89 7.60
C VAL A 75 -3.91 -14.71 6.60
N THR A 76 -3.54 -14.74 5.32
CA THR A 76 -4.21 -15.57 4.31
C THR A 76 -4.12 -17.06 4.64
N GLU A 77 -2.95 -17.55 5.04
CA GLU A 77 -2.77 -18.94 5.47
C GLU A 77 -3.62 -19.27 6.70
N LYS A 78 -3.73 -18.34 7.66
CA LYS A 78 -4.57 -18.55 8.85
C LYS A 78 -6.06 -18.62 8.50
N ILE A 79 -6.54 -17.75 7.61
CA ILE A 79 -7.93 -17.78 7.14
C ILE A 79 -8.20 -19.07 6.33
N SER A 80 -7.23 -19.52 5.53
CA SER A 80 -7.29 -20.79 4.79
C SER A 80 -7.54 -21.97 5.73
N ILE A 81 -6.81 -22.02 6.86
CA ILE A 81 -6.99 -23.03 7.91
C ILE A 81 -8.35 -22.91 8.59
N ILE A 82 -8.77 -21.71 8.99
CA ILE A 82 -10.02 -21.50 9.72
C ILE A 82 -11.25 -21.82 8.86
N CYS A 83 -11.22 -21.45 7.58
CA CYS A 83 -12.32 -21.68 6.66
C CYS A 83 -12.27 -23.06 6.00
N GLU A 84 -11.25 -23.87 6.29
CA GLU A 84 -10.99 -25.17 5.68
C GLU A 84 -11.04 -25.12 4.14
N LYS A 85 -10.45 -24.07 3.56
CA LYS A 85 -10.44 -23.79 2.12
C LYS A 85 -9.05 -23.41 1.65
N PRO A 86 -8.53 -23.96 0.54
CA PRO A 86 -7.22 -23.59 0.00
C PRO A 86 -7.27 -22.20 -0.64
N ILE A 87 -7.05 -21.16 0.16
CA ILE A 87 -7.09 -19.77 -0.30
C ILE A 87 -5.74 -19.35 -0.87
N LYS A 88 -5.74 -18.94 -2.15
CA LYS A 88 -4.55 -18.42 -2.84
C LYS A 88 -4.33 -16.95 -2.51
N PHE A 89 -3.11 -16.58 -2.12
CA PHE A 89 -2.70 -15.20 -1.98
C PHE A 89 -2.41 -14.54 -3.34
N MET A 90 -2.87 -13.31 -3.54
CA MET A 90 -2.62 -12.48 -4.70
C MET A 90 -2.27 -11.05 -4.28
N GLN A 91 -1.03 -10.63 -4.52
CA GLN A 91 -0.65 -9.23 -4.43
C GLN A 91 -1.25 -8.47 -5.61
N MET A 92 -1.91 -7.34 -5.35
CA MET A 92 -2.50 -6.49 -6.39
C MET A 92 -1.47 -5.45 -6.87
N PRO A 93 -0.86 -5.62 -8.06
CA PRO A 93 0.19 -4.72 -8.55
C PRO A 93 -0.36 -3.35 -8.98
N ASP A 94 -1.65 -3.29 -9.25
CA ASP A 94 -2.42 -2.15 -9.74
C ASP A 94 -3.11 -1.36 -8.61
N CYS A 95 -2.74 -1.64 -7.36
CA CYS A 95 -3.23 -0.89 -6.21
C CYS A 95 -2.85 0.60 -6.32
N PRO A 96 -3.80 1.54 -6.11
CA PRO A 96 -3.50 2.96 -6.00
C PRO A 96 -2.44 3.25 -4.91
N VAL A 97 -1.41 3.99 -5.29
CA VAL A 97 -0.25 4.31 -4.42
C VAL A 97 -0.43 5.69 -3.79
N GLN A 98 -0.25 5.75 -2.46
CA GLN A 98 -0.30 7.02 -1.72
C GLN A 98 0.93 7.89 -2.01
N GLN A 99 0.78 9.21 -1.85
CA GLN A 99 1.86 10.18 -2.12
C GLN A 99 2.54 10.70 -0.85
N ASN A 100 2.13 10.23 0.33
CA ASN A 100 2.66 10.63 1.63
C ASN A 100 2.85 9.40 2.54
N ASN A 101 3.21 9.58 3.81
CA ASN A 101 3.48 8.47 4.73
C ASN A 101 2.39 8.29 5.80
N ASN A 102 1.21 8.90 5.66
CA ASN A 102 0.18 8.92 6.71
C ASN A 102 -1.25 8.64 6.23
N ASP A 103 -1.46 8.45 4.92
CA ASP A 103 -2.77 8.14 4.34
C ASP A 103 -3.05 6.63 4.21
N CYS A 104 -2.13 5.73 4.56
CA CYS A 104 -2.31 4.28 4.38
C CYS A 104 -3.63 3.76 4.97
N GLY A 105 -3.98 4.16 6.20
CA GLY A 105 -5.27 3.82 6.81
C GLY A 105 -6.48 4.43 6.10
N VAL A 106 -6.34 5.62 5.50
CA VAL A 106 -7.40 6.26 4.70
C VAL A 106 -7.59 5.49 3.38
N PHE A 107 -6.50 5.06 2.74
CA PHE A 107 -6.53 4.21 1.55
C PHE A 107 -7.24 2.88 1.83
N VAL A 108 -6.99 2.24 2.97
CA VAL A 108 -7.72 1.04 3.39
C VAL A 108 -9.24 1.29 3.40
N CYS A 109 -9.70 2.39 4.02
CA CYS A 109 -11.11 2.74 4.04
C CYS A 109 -11.69 3.02 2.65
N MET A 110 -10.96 3.79 1.82
CA MET A 110 -11.39 4.14 0.47
C MET A 110 -11.52 2.91 -0.43
N MET A 111 -10.50 2.05 -0.45
CA MET A 111 -10.49 0.82 -1.26
C MET A 111 -11.59 -0.15 -0.81
N MET A 112 -11.73 -0.36 0.51
CA MET A 112 -12.80 -1.19 1.06
C MET A 112 -14.19 -0.69 0.65
N ARG A 113 -14.43 0.62 0.76
CA ARG A 113 -15.70 1.22 0.33
C ARG A 113 -15.93 1.03 -1.15
N TYR A 114 -14.92 1.28 -1.99
CA TYR A 114 -15.06 1.20 -3.43
C TYR A 114 -15.35 -0.23 -3.89
N LEU A 115 -14.57 -1.20 -3.42
CA LEU A 115 -14.78 -2.63 -3.69
C LEU A 115 -16.18 -3.06 -3.24
N LEU A 116 -16.62 -2.64 -2.05
CA LEU A 116 -17.95 -3.01 -1.57
C LEU A 116 -19.07 -2.38 -2.41
N GLN A 117 -19.06 -1.05 -2.58
CA GLN A 117 -20.19 -0.29 -3.14
C GLN A 117 -20.25 -0.32 -4.68
N HIS A 118 -19.11 -0.45 -5.35
CA HIS A 118 -18.99 -0.34 -6.82
C HIS A 118 -18.56 -1.63 -7.51
N ARG A 119 -18.33 -2.71 -6.75
CA ARG A 119 -18.02 -4.02 -7.30
C ARG A 119 -18.94 -5.07 -6.68
N LEU A 120 -18.70 -5.44 -5.43
CA LEU A 120 -19.33 -6.60 -4.80
C LEU A 120 -20.85 -6.47 -4.64
N LEU A 121 -21.37 -5.30 -4.29
CA LEU A 121 -22.82 -5.09 -4.11
C LEU A 121 -23.58 -4.78 -5.41
N GLN A 122 -22.89 -4.42 -6.49
CA GLN A 122 -23.53 -4.12 -7.78
C GLN A 122 -23.61 -5.35 -8.69
N ALA A 123 -22.74 -6.32 -8.47
CA ALA A 123 -22.63 -7.48 -9.33
C ALA A 123 -23.77 -8.47 -9.11
N ASN A 124 -24.24 -9.02 -10.22
CA ASN A 124 -25.07 -10.23 -10.19
C ASN A 124 -24.18 -11.46 -9.99
N SER A 125 -24.74 -12.54 -9.41
CA SER A 125 -23.98 -13.75 -9.04
C SER A 125 -23.27 -14.50 -10.18
N LYS A 126 -23.46 -14.08 -11.43
CA LYS A 126 -22.85 -14.67 -12.63
C LYS A 126 -21.90 -13.72 -13.38
N GLU A 127 -21.77 -12.48 -12.90
CA GLU A 127 -20.99 -11.46 -13.58
C GLU A 127 -19.54 -11.51 -13.11
N TYR A 128 -18.60 -11.39 -14.06
CA TYR A 128 -17.20 -11.25 -13.73
C TYR A 128 -16.97 -9.88 -13.10
N ILE A 129 -16.40 -9.87 -11.90
CA ILE A 129 -16.07 -8.66 -11.17
C ILE A 129 -14.56 -8.48 -11.23
N THR A 130 -14.11 -7.37 -11.82
CA THR A 130 -12.70 -6.99 -11.70
C THR A 130 -12.40 -6.53 -10.27
N MET A 131 -11.37 -7.14 -9.68
CA MET A 131 -10.80 -6.73 -8.39
C MET A 131 -9.70 -5.68 -8.56
N ALA A 132 -9.34 -5.36 -9.81
CA ALA A 132 -8.35 -4.33 -10.12
C ALA A 132 -8.87 -2.93 -9.73
N LEU A 133 -7.95 -2.09 -9.26
CA LEU A 133 -8.21 -0.71 -8.83
C LEU A 133 -7.43 0.32 -9.67
N ASP A 134 -6.84 -0.08 -10.80
CA ASP A 134 -6.21 0.84 -11.73
C ASP A 134 -7.19 1.91 -12.22
N GLY A 135 -6.73 3.16 -12.23
CA GLY A 135 -7.53 4.30 -12.68
C GLY A 135 -8.71 4.66 -11.77
N VAL A 136 -8.89 4.00 -10.63
CA VAL A 136 -9.92 4.38 -9.65
C VAL A 136 -9.51 5.71 -8.99
N PRO A 137 -10.33 6.78 -9.10
CA PRO A 137 -10.00 8.07 -8.53
C PRO A 137 -10.24 8.04 -7.02
N LEU A 138 -9.17 7.82 -6.25
CA LEU A 138 -9.18 7.89 -4.79
C LEU A 138 -8.63 9.24 -4.35
N ASP A 139 -9.44 10.02 -3.64
CA ASP A 139 -9.04 11.30 -3.05
C ASP A 139 -8.96 11.17 -1.52
N PRO A 140 -7.75 11.01 -0.95
CA PRO A 140 -7.59 10.86 0.49
C PRO A 140 -7.97 12.12 1.28
N ALA A 141 -7.87 13.32 0.69
CA ALA A 141 -8.21 14.56 1.38
C ALA A 141 -9.73 14.67 1.56
N GLU A 142 -10.50 14.37 0.52
CA GLU A 142 -11.97 14.30 0.62
C GLU A 142 -12.41 13.15 1.51
N ALA A 143 -11.78 11.97 1.42
CA ALA A 143 -12.09 10.85 2.30
C ALA A 143 -11.85 11.17 3.78
N ARG A 144 -10.76 11.89 4.12
CA ARG A 144 -10.52 12.36 5.50
C ARG A 144 -11.63 13.28 6.00
N LYS A 145 -12.06 14.25 5.17
CA LYS A 145 -13.17 15.15 5.51
C LYS A 145 -14.45 14.36 5.75
N GLU A 146 -14.76 13.39 4.89
CA GLU A 146 -15.96 12.57 5.01
C GLU A 146 -15.93 11.69 6.26
N ILE A 147 -14.79 11.05 6.58
CA ILE A 147 -14.63 10.25 7.81
C ILE A 147 -14.93 11.11 9.05
N VAL A 148 -14.37 12.31 9.12
CA VAL A 148 -14.61 13.24 10.23
C VAL A 148 -16.09 13.65 10.30
N GLN A 149 -16.72 13.93 9.16
CA GLN A 149 -18.15 14.24 9.10
C GLN A 149 -19.01 13.07 9.59
N ILE A 150 -18.70 11.84 9.20
CA ILE A 150 -19.38 10.63 9.66
C ILE A 150 -19.24 10.49 11.18
N ILE A 151 -18.03 10.68 11.74
CA ILE A 151 -17.80 10.63 13.19
C ILE A 151 -18.66 11.66 13.92
N HIS A 152 -18.70 12.90 13.44
CA HIS A 152 -19.54 13.95 14.03
C HIS A 152 -21.03 13.62 13.93
N GLN A 153 -21.48 13.08 12.80
CA GLN A 153 -22.87 12.67 12.60
C GLN A 153 -23.25 11.57 13.60
N LEU A 154 -22.44 10.52 13.72
CA LEU A 154 -22.67 9.42 14.65
C LEU A 154 -22.69 9.89 16.11
N LYS A 155 -21.81 10.84 16.48
CA LYS A 155 -21.80 11.45 17.81
C LYS A 155 -23.12 12.19 18.10
N ARG A 156 -23.59 13.02 17.14
CA ARG A 156 -24.87 13.74 17.28
C ARG A 156 -26.05 12.78 17.41
N ASP A 157 -26.09 11.71 16.62
CA ASP A 157 -27.18 10.74 16.65
C ASP A 157 -27.20 9.94 17.96
N ARG A 158 -26.03 9.59 18.51
CA ARG A 158 -25.92 8.99 19.84
C ARG A 158 -26.45 9.92 20.93
N ASP A 159 -26.06 11.19 20.90
CA ASP A 159 -26.44 12.16 21.92
C ASP A 159 -27.95 12.47 21.84
N ARG A 160 -28.54 12.47 20.63
CA ARG A 160 -30.00 12.51 20.40
C ARG A 160 -30.74 11.29 20.98
N ARG A 161 -30.22 10.08 20.77
CA ARG A 161 -30.82 8.85 21.35
C ARG A 161 -30.75 8.86 22.87
N ARG A 162 -29.64 9.32 23.45
CA ARG A 162 -29.48 9.42 24.92
C ARG A 162 -30.42 10.45 25.53
N SER A 163 -30.58 11.61 24.89
CA SER A 163 -31.52 12.64 25.35
C SER A 163 -32.99 12.18 25.30
N TYR A 164 -33.38 11.43 24.26
CA TYR A 164 -34.72 10.81 24.18
C TYR A 164 -34.95 9.80 25.32
N VAL A 165 -33.97 8.97 25.64
CA VAL A 165 -34.07 8.02 26.78
C VAL A 165 -34.18 8.75 28.12
N THR A 166 -33.48 9.87 28.29
CA THR A 166 -33.58 10.66 29.52
C THR A 166 -34.87 11.49 29.62
N SER A 167 -35.48 11.90 28.50
CA SER A 167 -36.73 12.68 28.51
C SER A 167 -38.00 11.82 28.51
N SER A 168 -37.89 10.52 28.20
CA SER A 168 -39.01 9.56 28.25
C SER A 168 -39.05 8.71 29.52
N ALA A 169 -38.12 8.95 30.46
CA ALA A 169 -38.10 8.30 31.76
C ALA A 169 -39.08 8.98 32.74
N ASP A 170 -40.38 8.88 32.47
CA ASP A 170 -41.38 8.86 33.55
C ASP A 170 -41.33 7.46 34.20
N PRO A 171 -41.36 7.34 35.55
CA PRO A 171 -41.07 6.09 36.24
C PRO A 171 -42.29 5.16 36.29
N ALA A 172 -42.83 4.71 35.14
CA ALA A 172 -43.89 3.69 35.14
C ALA A 172 -44.13 3.01 33.77
N ALA A 173 -43.12 2.58 33.00
CA ALA A 173 -43.34 1.62 31.91
C ALA A 173 -42.06 0.98 31.33
N ALA A 174 -41.06 0.66 32.15
CA ALA A 174 -39.91 -0.11 31.67
C ALA A 174 -40.22 -1.62 31.64
N SER A 175 -41.23 -2.02 30.88
CA SER A 175 -41.35 -3.41 30.44
C SER A 175 -41.84 -3.43 29.01
N ARG A 176 -41.08 -4.13 28.16
CA ARG A 176 -41.28 -4.33 26.71
C ARG A 176 -40.83 -3.13 25.87
N ILE A 177 -39.68 -3.28 25.22
CA ILE A 177 -39.58 -3.41 23.76
C ILE A 177 -38.13 -3.84 23.45
N PHE A 178 -37.96 -5.13 23.17
CA PHE A 178 -36.85 -5.63 22.38
C PHE A 178 -37.20 -5.30 20.92
N ALA A 179 -36.49 -4.37 20.29
CA ALA A 179 -36.59 -4.13 18.85
C ALA A 179 -35.23 -4.39 18.19
N LYS A 180 -35.23 -5.35 17.25
CA LYS A 180 -34.09 -5.79 16.44
C LYS A 180 -33.50 -4.62 15.62
N PRO A 181 -32.20 -4.64 15.28
CA PRO A 181 -31.60 -3.64 14.42
C PRO A 181 -32.09 -3.84 12.97
N HIS A 182 -32.78 -2.84 12.42
CA HIS A 182 -33.08 -2.77 10.99
C HIS A 182 -31.89 -2.15 10.23
N SER A 183 -31.55 -2.78 9.11
CA SER A 183 -30.57 -2.38 8.10
C SER A 183 -30.87 -0.98 7.56
N ILE A 184 -29.89 -0.08 7.62
CA ILE A 184 -29.91 1.21 6.92
C ILE A 184 -29.43 0.95 5.49
N ILE A 185 -30.35 0.55 4.60
CA ILE A 185 -30.16 0.64 3.15
C ILE A 185 -31.41 1.25 2.53
N ALA A 186 -31.17 2.26 1.69
CA ALA A 186 -32.03 2.90 0.71
C ALA A 186 -33.16 3.82 1.19
N ARG A 187 -32.95 5.14 1.00
CA ARG A 187 -33.97 6.02 0.43
C ARG A 187 -33.35 7.31 -0.14
N THR A 188 -33.10 7.34 -1.44
CA THR A 188 -33.25 8.56 -2.25
C THR A 188 -34.15 8.20 -3.41
N GLN A 189 -35.38 8.70 -3.32
CA GLN A 189 -36.42 8.55 -4.31
C GLN A 189 -36.12 9.47 -5.51
N SER A 190 -36.23 8.87 -6.68
CA SER A 190 -36.50 9.50 -7.96
C SER A 190 -37.96 9.97 -8.03
N SER A 191 -38.22 11.09 -8.71
CA SER A 191 -39.53 11.47 -9.30
C SER A 191 -39.45 12.82 -10.07
N PRO A 192 -40.36 13.12 -11.03
CA PRO A 192 -40.07 12.98 -12.46
C PRO A 192 -40.44 14.20 -13.34
N ALA A 193 -40.05 14.12 -14.63
CA ALA A 193 -40.64 14.70 -15.88
C ALA A 193 -40.88 16.24 -15.92
N HIS A 194 -40.75 17.00 -17.01
CA HIS A 194 -40.86 16.79 -18.46
C HIS A 194 -40.51 18.14 -19.12
N ARG A 195 -39.88 18.15 -20.30
CA ARG A 195 -40.24 18.95 -21.52
C ARG A 195 -39.03 19.13 -22.44
N THR A 196 -39.10 18.47 -23.60
CA THR A 196 -38.49 18.88 -24.87
C THR A 196 -39.30 20.06 -25.45
N PRO A 197 -38.70 20.94 -26.28
CA PRO A 197 -38.61 20.66 -27.72
C PRO A 197 -37.35 21.14 -28.46
N ALA A 198 -37.06 20.39 -29.54
CA ALA A 198 -36.64 20.80 -30.89
C ALA A 198 -35.36 21.64 -31.14
N THR A 199 -34.39 20.96 -31.76
CA THR A 199 -33.62 21.33 -32.98
C THR A 199 -33.43 22.81 -33.35
N ALA A 200 -32.16 23.23 -33.40
CA ALA A 200 -31.64 24.06 -34.49
C ALA A 200 -30.12 23.83 -34.65
N SER A 201 -29.74 23.53 -35.89
CA SER A 201 -28.38 23.49 -36.40
C SER A 201 -27.79 24.90 -36.54
N SER A 202 -26.53 25.10 -36.12
CA SER A 202 -25.66 26.09 -36.76
C SER A 202 -24.18 25.81 -36.49
N THR A 203 -23.48 25.61 -37.60
CA THR A 203 -22.04 25.69 -37.81
C THR A 203 -21.39 26.91 -37.14
N GLY A 204 -20.22 26.69 -36.52
CA GLY A 204 -19.39 27.77 -35.97
C GLY A 204 -18.02 27.23 -35.54
N SER A 205 -17.09 27.20 -36.49
CA SER A 205 -15.65 26.98 -36.26
C SER A 205 -15.10 28.07 -35.35
N LEU A 206 -14.45 27.70 -34.25
CA LEU A 206 -13.51 28.59 -33.55
C LEU A 206 -12.31 27.80 -33.06
N ALA A 207 -11.16 28.13 -33.66
CA ALA A 207 -9.86 27.58 -33.35
C ALA A 207 -9.45 27.94 -31.91
N SER A 208 -9.15 26.92 -31.10
CA SER A 208 -8.50 27.08 -29.81
C SER A 208 -7.08 26.49 -29.89
N THR A 209 -6.10 27.38 -29.86
CA THR A 209 -4.66 27.14 -29.79
C THR A 209 -4.29 26.32 -28.54
N ARG A 210 -3.86 25.07 -28.75
CA ARG A 210 -3.21 24.26 -27.70
C ARG A 210 -1.78 24.78 -27.45
N PRO A 211 -1.31 24.86 -26.19
CA PRO A 211 0.08 25.16 -25.91
C PRO A 211 0.94 23.94 -26.26
N ARG A 212 2.02 24.17 -27.03
CA ARG A 212 3.05 23.18 -27.35
C ARG A 212 3.82 22.85 -26.07
N HIS A 213 3.46 21.75 -25.39
CA HIS A 213 4.36 21.12 -24.43
C HIS A 213 5.57 20.55 -25.19
N SER A 214 6.78 20.94 -24.76
CA SER A 214 8.04 20.40 -25.27
C SER A 214 8.06 18.89 -25.05
N ARG A 215 8.09 18.12 -26.14
CA ARG A 215 8.32 16.68 -26.11
C ARG A 215 9.77 16.44 -25.70
N VAL A 216 10.03 16.42 -24.40
CA VAL A 216 11.23 15.80 -23.84
C VAL A 216 11.07 14.30 -24.14
N SER A 217 12.01 13.74 -24.92
CA SER A 217 11.97 12.35 -25.38
C SER A 217 11.86 11.38 -24.20
N LEU A 218 11.16 10.26 -24.39
CA LEU A 218 11.18 9.14 -23.42
C LEU A 218 12.62 8.73 -23.09
N PHE A 219 13.55 8.92 -24.04
CA PHE A 219 14.98 8.68 -23.91
C PHE A 219 15.66 9.61 -22.89
N THR A 220 15.24 10.87 -22.83
CA THR A 220 15.75 11.83 -21.85
C THR A 220 15.23 11.53 -20.44
N TYR A 221 13.98 11.09 -20.30
CA TYR A 221 13.48 10.59 -19.01
C TYR A 221 14.23 9.34 -18.56
N PHE A 222 14.48 8.40 -19.47
CA PHE A 222 15.27 7.21 -19.19
C PHE A 222 16.69 7.55 -18.72
N ALA A 223 17.36 8.49 -19.40
CA ALA A 223 18.70 8.93 -19.03
C ALA A 223 18.75 9.64 -17.66
N ILE A 224 17.73 10.45 -17.34
CA ILE A 224 17.60 11.11 -16.03
C ILE A 224 17.35 10.09 -14.93
N CYS A 225 16.46 9.12 -15.15
CA CYS A 225 16.22 8.06 -14.16
C CYS A 225 17.48 7.20 -13.95
N ALA A 226 18.18 6.83 -15.02
CA ALA A 226 19.41 6.05 -14.94
C ALA A 226 20.51 6.79 -14.17
N SER A 227 20.68 8.11 -14.39
CA SER A 227 21.68 8.90 -13.66
C SER A 227 21.33 9.06 -12.18
N VAL A 228 20.04 9.24 -11.85
CA VAL A 228 19.57 9.28 -10.45
C VAL A 228 19.81 7.95 -9.74
N ILE A 229 19.56 6.82 -10.40
CA ILE A 229 19.82 5.48 -9.82
C ILE A 229 21.32 5.29 -9.52
N VAL A 230 22.20 5.70 -10.44
CA VAL A 230 23.66 5.63 -10.24
C VAL A 230 24.10 6.52 -9.08
N LEU A 231 23.55 7.73 -8.96
CA LEU A 231 23.86 8.64 -7.85
C LEU A 231 23.38 8.10 -6.51
N ILE A 232 22.18 7.49 -6.46
CA ILE A 232 21.65 6.85 -5.26
C ILE A 232 22.51 5.63 -4.88
N ALA A 233 22.90 4.80 -5.85
CA ALA A 233 23.77 3.65 -5.60
C ALA A 233 25.15 4.07 -5.07
N ALA A 234 25.73 5.13 -5.62
CA ALA A 234 27.00 5.71 -5.15
C ALA A 234 26.86 6.30 -3.74
N ALA A 235 25.77 7.00 -3.45
CA ALA A 235 25.48 7.52 -2.12
C ALA A 235 25.29 6.38 -1.10
N LEU A 236 24.54 5.34 -1.44
CA LEU A 236 24.35 4.17 -0.59
C LEU A 236 25.67 3.44 -0.32
N ALA A 237 26.54 3.29 -1.33
CA ALA A 237 27.86 2.70 -1.16
C ALA A 237 28.78 3.55 -0.26
N PHE A 238 28.62 4.88 -0.27
CA PHE A 238 29.41 5.79 0.56
C PHE A 238 28.91 5.86 2.02
N TYR A 239 27.59 5.80 2.24
CA TYR A 239 26.99 5.92 3.57
C TYR A 239 26.79 4.58 4.29
N LEU A 240 26.77 3.45 3.59
CA LEU A 240 26.52 2.11 4.14
C LEU A 240 27.54 1.09 3.58
N PRO A 241 28.80 1.12 4.05
CA PRO A 241 29.89 0.32 3.49
C PRO A 241 29.73 -1.21 3.69
N ASP A 242 28.82 -1.66 4.56
CA ASP A 242 28.60 -3.07 4.88
C ASP A 242 27.43 -3.73 4.12
N ILE A 243 26.75 -3.01 3.21
CA ILE A 243 25.66 -3.61 2.43
C ILE A 243 26.23 -4.31 1.20
N ASN A 244 26.20 -5.64 1.23
CA ASN A 244 26.49 -6.47 0.06
C ASN A 244 25.34 -6.35 -0.97
N MET A 245 25.43 -5.35 -1.85
CA MET A 245 24.48 -5.07 -2.94
C MET A 245 24.17 -6.31 -3.80
N THR A 246 25.10 -7.28 -3.88
CA THR A 246 24.92 -8.56 -4.57
C THR A 246 23.83 -9.41 -3.92
N SER A 247 23.70 -9.38 -2.59
CA SER A 247 22.66 -10.11 -1.85
C SER A 247 21.29 -9.45 -1.99
N LEU A 248 21.24 -8.12 -2.08
CA LEU A 248 20.02 -7.36 -2.33
C LEU A 248 19.50 -7.60 -3.76
N TYR A 249 20.41 -7.67 -4.74
CA TYR A 249 20.09 -7.96 -6.13
C TYR A 249 19.62 -9.41 -6.34
N HIS A 250 20.29 -10.39 -5.70
CA HIS A 250 19.87 -11.79 -5.75
C HIS A 250 18.55 -12.05 -5.02
N GLY A 251 18.25 -11.32 -3.94
CA GLY A 251 16.94 -11.35 -3.29
C GLY A 251 15.80 -10.86 -4.18
N TYR A 252 16.08 -9.88 -5.06
CA TYR A 252 15.11 -9.35 -6.02
C TYR A 252 14.82 -10.32 -7.17
N THR A 253 15.84 -11.06 -7.65
CA THR A 253 15.69 -12.02 -8.75
C THR A 253 14.96 -13.31 -8.36
N HIS A 254 14.86 -13.62 -7.07
CA HIS A 254 14.27 -14.88 -6.59
C HIS A 254 12.74 -14.83 -6.38
N ILE A 255 12.11 -13.67 -6.59
CA ILE A 255 10.68 -13.42 -6.30
C ILE A 255 9.78 -13.53 -7.56
N GLN A 256 10.32 -13.90 -8.74
CA GLN A 256 9.48 -14.12 -9.93
C GLN A 256 9.75 -15.46 -10.65
N PRO A 257 8.68 -16.25 -10.91
CA PRO A 257 8.65 -17.14 -12.07
C PRO A 257 7.35 -16.99 -12.90
N PRO A 258 7.29 -17.42 -14.17
CA PRO A 258 8.28 -17.26 -15.25
C PRO A 258 7.60 -16.65 -16.50
N VAL A 259 7.89 -15.39 -16.83
CA VAL A 259 7.58 -14.83 -18.17
C VAL A 259 8.73 -13.93 -18.63
N CYS A 260 9.97 -14.41 -18.59
CA CYS A 260 11.08 -13.72 -19.27
C CYS A 260 12.39 -14.54 -19.35
N GLY A 261 12.33 -15.83 -19.66
CA GLY A 261 13.55 -16.66 -19.75
C GLY A 261 14.57 -16.17 -20.80
N GLU A 262 14.10 -15.60 -21.91
CA GLU A 262 14.96 -15.22 -23.04
C GLU A 262 15.57 -13.81 -22.92
N TYR A 263 14.86 -12.87 -22.29
CA TYR A 263 15.33 -11.50 -22.10
C TYR A 263 16.31 -11.41 -20.92
N CYS A 264 16.06 -12.14 -19.83
CA CYS A 264 16.97 -12.19 -18.68
C CYS A 264 18.34 -12.75 -19.06
N HIS A 265 18.40 -13.79 -19.90
CA HIS A 265 19.69 -14.34 -20.37
C HIS A 265 20.52 -13.36 -21.20
N LYS A 266 19.87 -12.56 -22.04
CA LYS A 266 20.56 -11.51 -22.83
C LYS A 266 21.03 -10.37 -21.94
N LEU A 267 20.25 -10.02 -20.91
CA LEU A 267 20.59 -8.97 -19.96
C LEU A 267 21.76 -9.39 -19.05
N ASP A 268 21.75 -10.62 -18.56
CA ASP A 268 22.84 -11.17 -17.74
C ASP A 268 24.13 -11.31 -18.54
N SER A 269 24.05 -11.70 -19.81
CA SER A 269 25.22 -11.74 -20.70
C SER A 269 25.81 -10.35 -20.93
N ALA A 270 24.95 -9.34 -21.16
CA ALA A 270 25.37 -7.96 -21.33
C ALA A 270 25.98 -7.37 -20.04
N LEU A 271 25.37 -7.63 -18.88
CA LEU A 271 25.88 -7.18 -17.58
C LEU A 271 27.20 -7.86 -17.22
N SER A 272 27.36 -9.15 -17.54
CA SER A 272 28.60 -9.90 -17.32
C SER A 272 29.74 -9.35 -18.20
N SER A 273 29.43 -9.02 -19.46
CA SER A 273 30.40 -8.41 -20.38
C SER A 273 30.79 -6.99 -19.96
N ALA A 274 29.82 -6.18 -19.54
CA ALA A 274 30.08 -4.85 -19.00
C ALA A 274 30.94 -4.91 -17.73
N ARG A 275 30.63 -5.85 -16.82
CA ARG A 275 31.41 -6.09 -15.60
C ARG A 275 32.85 -6.51 -15.91
N SER A 276 33.07 -7.38 -16.89
CA SER A 276 34.44 -7.78 -17.26
C SER A 276 35.25 -6.63 -17.86
N GLN A 277 34.60 -5.72 -18.61
CA GLN A 277 35.27 -4.56 -19.19
C GLN A 277 35.56 -3.45 -18.16
N LEU A 278 34.70 -3.27 -17.17
CA LEU A 278 34.82 -2.23 -16.15
C LEU A 278 35.66 -2.65 -14.94
N SER A 279 35.78 -3.94 -14.65
CA SER A 279 36.55 -4.48 -13.53
C SER A 279 37.99 -3.97 -13.41
N PRO A 280 38.81 -3.89 -14.49
CA PRO A 280 40.18 -3.39 -14.37
C PRO A 280 40.23 -1.90 -14.00
N TYR A 281 39.29 -1.08 -14.49
CA TYR A 281 39.23 0.35 -14.16
C TYR A 281 38.80 0.58 -12.70
N LEU A 282 37.85 -0.23 -12.20
CA LEU A 282 37.42 -0.15 -10.80
C LEU A 282 38.52 -0.58 -9.83
N LEU A 283 39.32 -1.59 -10.18
CA LEU A 283 40.49 -2.00 -9.39
C LEU A 283 41.56 -0.89 -9.36
N GLN A 284 41.85 -0.28 -10.51
CA GLN A 284 42.80 0.83 -10.59
C GLN A 284 42.35 2.04 -9.76
N MET A 285 41.06 2.40 -9.82
CA MET A 285 40.53 3.49 -8.99
C MET A 285 40.57 3.17 -7.50
N HIS A 286 40.32 1.90 -7.12
CA HIS A 286 40.40 1.47 -5.73
C HIS A 286 41.84 1.56 -5.18
N GLU A 287 42.83 1.20 -6.00
CA GLU A 287 44.25 1.31 -5.65
C GLU A 287 44.68 2.77 -5.47
N GLN A 288 44.27 3.66 -6.38
CA GLN A 288 44.52 5.11 -6.25
C GLN A 288 43.86 5.74 -5.01
N LEU A 289 42.67 5.26 -4.63
CA LEU A 289 41.98 5.72 -3.42
C LEU A 289 42.70 5.25 -2.15
N ASN A 290 43.24 4.04 -2.16
CA ASN A 290 44.02 3.51 -1.03
C ASN A 290 45.36 4.24 -0.87
N GLU A 291 46.05 4.57 -1.97
CA GLU A 291 47.27 5.41 -1.91
C GLU A 291 46.97 6.79 -1.31
N LEU A 292 45.87 7.42 -1.72
CA LEU A 292 45.46 8.73 -1.19
C LEU A 292 45.10 8.65 0.30
N HIS A 293 44.43 7.57 0.71
CA HIS A 293 44.08 7.32 2.10
C HIS A 293 45.33 7.13 2.98
N ASP A 294 46.33 6.38 2.51
CA ASP A 294 47.57 6.15 3.24
C ASP A 294 48.43 7.41 3.32
N PHE A 295 48.49 8.21 2.26
CA PHE A 295 49.11 9.53 2.29
C PHE A 295 48.44 10.47 3.30
N GLY A 296 47.11 10.49 3.33
CA GLY A 296 46.34 11.24 4.32
C GLY A 296 46.65 10.80 5.75
N ARG A 297 46.73 9.49 5.99
CA ARG A 297 47.05 8.90 7.30
C ARG A 297 48.43 9.34 7.79
N GLU A 298 49.44 9.32 6.91
CA GLU A 298 50.80 9.75 7.24
C GLU A 298 50.88 11.26 7.51
N TYR A 299 50.14 12.07 6.73
CA TYR A 299 50.06 13.51 6.93
C TYR A 299 49.44 13.86 8.30
N PHE A 300 48.33 13.21 8.66
CA PHE A 300 47.68 13.40 9.96
C PHE A 300 48.58 12.96 11.13
N ALA A 301 49.35 11.88 10.97
CA ALA A 301 50.32 11.46 11.99
C ALA A 301 51.43 12.50 12.20
N LYS A 302 51.96 13.10 11.14
CA LYS A 302 52.98 14.16 11.21
C LYS A 302 52.45 15.44 11.86
N VAL A 303 51.21 15.83 11.52
CA VAL A 303 50.52 16.98 12.14
C VAL A 303 50.31 16.71 13.63
N TYR A 304 49.84 15.52 14.00
CA TYR A 304 49.64 15.13 15.39
C TYR A 304 50.95 15.13 16.19
N ASP A 305 52.06 14.63 15.63
CA ASP A 305 53.38 14.68 16.28
C ASP A 305 53.84 16.13 16.49
N ALA A 306 53.69 16.99 15.50
CA ALA A 306 54.01 18.42 15.60
C ALA A 306 53.19 19.13 16.69
N PHE A 307 51.88 18.87 16.77
CA PHE A 307 51.03 19.39 17.84
C PHE A 307 51.42 18.84 19.23
N SER A 308 51.81 17.57 19.30
CA SER A 308 52.25 16.94 20.55
C SER A 308 53.55 17.54 21.09
N ARG A 309 54.46 17.98 20.21
CA ARG A 309 55.72 18.67 20.56
C ARG A 309 55.47 20.11 21.02
N LEU A 310 54.56 20.83 20.36
CA LEU A 310 54.14 22.18 20.77
C LEU A 310 53.47 22.19 22.16
N ARG A 311 52.81 21.10 22.55
CA ARG A 311 52.17 20.95 23.87
C ARG A 311 53.16 20.66 25.01
N ARG A 312 54.43 20.33 24.71
CA ARG A 312 55.49 20.06 25.70
C ARG A 312 56.43 21.25 25.95
N ILE A 313 56.23 22.36 25.26
CA ILE A 313 56.90 23.66 25.49
C ILE A 313 55.98 24.50 26.36
#